data_AF-A0A0S9CNP3-F1
#
_entry.id   AF-A0A0S9CNP3-F1
#
_cell.length_a   1.000
_cell.length_b   1.000
_cell.length_c   1.000
_cell.angle_alpha   90.00
_cell.angle_beta   90.00
_cell.angle_gamma   90.00
#
_symmetry.space_group_name_H-M   'P 1'
#
loop_
_entity.id
_entity.type
_entity.pdbx_description
1 polymer ?
#
loop_
_entity_poly.entity_id
_entity_poly.type
_entity_poly.pdbx_seq_one_letter_code
_entity_poly.pdbx_strand_id
1 'polypeptide(L)'
;MSFVRFLARPMLASSFVLAGMDKLKNADDTATQLSPLLRRAAESLPFQTNEKVLARVIGGTQVGAGVLFALGKSARMAATVLAVISALNGYVEWRSADITSKDGRDARRKQLLKNVSLTGGVLLAAVDTNGRPSLAWRAEHLAADAKKNASHLAADVRKTTGKQWKKADKAVRKAVDHTAGA
;
A
#
# COMPACT_ATOMS: atom_id res chain seq x y z
N MET A 1 -8.17 14.58 5.56
CA MET A 1 -6.99 14.05 6.30
C MET A 1 -7.09 14.58 7.72
N SER A 2 -6.85 13.76 8.75
CA SER A 2 -6.76 14.28 10.12
C SER A 2 -5.54 15.18 10.25
N PHE A 3 -5.65 16.31 10.96
CA PHE A 3 -4.53 17.23 11.24
C PHE A 3 -3.33 16.50 11.85
N VAL A 4 -3.58 15.51 12.72
CA VAL A 4 -2.55 14.65 13.30
C VAL A 4 -1.75 13.93 12.22
N ARG A 5 -2.41 13.38 11.20
CA ARG A 5 -1.74 12.65 10.11
C ARG A 5 -0.96 13.57 9.18
N PHE A 6 -1.43 14.81 9.01
CA PHE A 6 -0.76 15.83 8.22
C PHE A 6 0.61 16.19 8.82
N LEU A 7 0.74 16.19 10.15
CA LEU A 7 2.02 16.42 10.83
C LEU A 7 2.83 15.13 11.04
N ALA A 8 2.18 14.05 11.49
CA ALA A 8 2.86 12.82 11.86
C ALA A 8 3.57 12.14 10.68
N ARG A 9 2.98 12.17 9.48
CA ARG A 9 3.57 11.52 8.31
C ARG A 9 4.88 12.16 7.86
N PRO A 10 4.96 13.50 7.63
CA PRO A 10 6.22 14.17 7.37
C PRO A 10 7.26 13.98 8.50
N MET A 11 6.84 14.08 9.76
CA MET A 11 7.73 13.87 10.91
C MET A 11 8.35 12.47 10.89
N LEU A 12 7.54 11.43 10.71
CA LEU A 12 8.02 10.06 10.63
C LEU A 12 8.85 9.80 9.36
N ALA A 13 8.40 10.34 8.21
CA ALA A 13 9.08 10.22 6.92
C ALA A 13 10.50 10.80 6.93
N SER A 14 10.72 11.88 7.69
CA SER A 14 12.00 12.61 7.73
C SER A 14 13.19 11.70 8.00
N SER A 15 13.06 10.78 8.96
CA SER A 15 14.13 9.83 9.31
C SER A 15 14.45 8.88 8.16
N PHE A 16 13.43 8.40 7.43
CA PHE A 16 13.62 7.50 6.29
C PHE A 16 14.22 8.21 5.08
N VAL A 17 13.82 9.45 4.82
CA VAL A 17 14.36 10.26 3.71
C VAL A 17 15.82 10.56 3.95
N LEU A 18 16.19 11.03 5.16
CA LEU A 18 17.59 11.30 5.50
C LEU A 18 18.45 10.04 5.39
N ALA A 19 18.00 8.93 6.00
CA ALA A 19 18.72 7.66 5.89
C ALA A 19 18.81 7.15 4.43
N GLY A 20 17.81 7.42 3.60
CA GLY A 20 17.84 7.07 2.17
C GLY A 20 18.81 7.95 1.37
N MET A 21 18.88 9.24 1.67
CA MET A 21 19.84 10.17 1.06
C MET A 21 21.27 9.81 1.42
N ASP A 22 21.53 9.43 2.67
CA ASP A 22 22.86 9.01 3.11
C ASP A 22 23.31 7.75 2.38
N LYS A 23 22.39 6.80 2.12
CA LYS A 23 22.67 5.62 1.29
C LYS A 23 22.95 5.93 -0.17
N LEU A 24 22.28 6.96 -0.72
CA LEU A 24 22.54 7.40 -2.09
C LEU A 24 23.93 8.05 -2.21
N LYS A 25 24.33 8.82 -1.19
CA LYS A 25 25.66 9.44 -1.11
C LYS A 25 26.75 8.40 -0.89
N ASN A 26 26.55 7.50 0.06
CA ASN A 26 27.50 6.45 0.46
C ASN A 26 27.11 5.09 -0.14
N ALA A 27 26.83 5.08 -1.45
CA ALA A 27 26.32 3.89 -2.14
C ALA A 27 27.32 2.72 -2.11
N ASP A 28 28.61 3.00 -2.07
CA ASP A 28 29.68 1.99 -2.02
C ASP A 28 29.71 1.26 -0.66
N ASP A 29 29.63 2.01 0.45
CA ASP A 29 29.54 1.43 1.79
C ASP A 29 28.23 0.66 1.98
N THR A 30 27.14 1.23 1.45
CA THR A 30 25.81 0.62 1.50
C THR A 30 25.76 -0.70 0.72
N ALA A 31 26.39 -0.76 -0.45
CA ALA A 31 26.50 -1.99 -1.23
C ALA A 31 27.27 -3.07 -0.46
N THR A 32 28.38 -2.71 0.19
CA THR A 32 29.20 -3.64 0.97
C THR A 32 28.44 -4.19 2.18
N GLN A 33 27.76 -3.31 2.94
CA GLN A 33 26.99 -3.70 4.13
C GLN A 33 25.77 -4.55 3.80
N LEU A 34 25.08 -4.25 2.68
CA LEU A 34 23.90 -4.98 2.26
C LEU A 34 24.22 -6.15 1.32
N SER A 35 25.49 -6.41 0.98
CA SER A 35 25.93 -7.44 0.04
C SER A 35 25.22 -8.80 0.21
N PRO A 36 25.02 -9.38 1.42
CA PRO A 36 24.30 -10.66 1.52
C PRO A 36 22.81 -10.58 1.18
N LEU A 37 22.16 -9.44 1.42
CA LEU A 37 20.76 -9.21 1.04
C LEU A 37 20.63 -8.83 -0.45
N LEU A 38 21.58 -8.04 -0.96
CA LEU A 38 21.65 -7.63 -2.35
C LEU A 38 21.94 -8.82 -3.27
N ARG A 39 22.79 -9.75 -2.85
CA ARG A 39 23.06 -10.98 -3.59
C ARG A 39 21.82 -11.86 -3.71
N ARG A 40 21.07 -12.08 -2.63
CA ARG A 40 19.78 -12.80 -2.69
C ARG A 40 18.75 -12.09 -3.58
N ALA A 41 18.69 -10.76 -3.51
CA ALA A 41 17.81 -9.99 -4.39
C ALA A 41 18.25 -10.08 -5.87
N ALA A 42 19.57 -10.05 -6.14
CA ALA A 42 20.14 -10.19 -7.47
C ALA A 42 19.95 -11.60 -8.05
N GLU A 43 20.05 -12.65 -7.23
CA GLU A 43 19.75 -14.04 -7.61
C GLU A 43 18.29 -14.25 -7.99
N SER A 44 17.39 -13.42 -7.45
CA SER A 44 15.95 -13.45 -7.74
C SER A 44 15.60 -12.68 -9.03
N LEU A 45 16.54 -11.92 -9.59
CA LEU A 45 16.34 -11.10 -10.78
C LEU A 45 16.81 -11.87 -12.04
N PRO A 46 16.06 -11.82 -13.15
CA PRO A 46 16.43 -12.52 -14.38
C PRO A 46 17.61 -11.88 -15.13
N PHE A 47 18.30 -10.90 -14.55
CA PHE A 47 19.40 -10.16 -15.16
C PHE A 47 20.54 -9.88 -14.16
N GLN A 48 21.79 -9.93 -14.66
CA GLN A 48 22.96 -9.61 -13.85
C GLN A 48 22.96 -8.13 -13.46
N THR A 49 22.88 -7.87 -12.16
CA THR A 49 22.81 -6.52 -11.61
C THR A 49 23.98 -6.28 -10.68
N ASN A 50 24.67 -5.16 -10.86
CA ASN A 50 25.79 -4.76 -10.02
C ASN A 50 25.29 -4.32 -8.62
N GLU A 51 25.95 -4.76 -7.54
CA GLU A 51 25.60 -4.46 -6.15
C GLU A 51 25.47 -2.94 -5.90
N LYS A 52 26.31 -2.12 -6.56
CA LYS A 52 26.26 -0.64 -6.48
C LYS A 52 24.99 -0.05 -7.08
N VAL A 53 24.50 -0.62 -8.19
CA VAL A 53 23.25 -0.17 -8.83
C VAL A 53 22.06 -0.55 -7.95
N LEU A 54 22.06 -1.76 -7.41
CA LEU A 54 21.06 -2.23 -6.45
C LEU A 54 21.01 -1.36 -5.20
N ALA A 55 22.16 -1.01 -4.61
CA ALA A 55 22.23 -0.13 -3.45
C ALA A 55 21.62 1.25 -3.74
N ARG A 56 21.89 1.83 -4.92
CA ARG A 56 21.29 3.11 -5.37
C ARG A 56 19.78 2.99 -5.60
N VAL A 57 19.31 1.88 -6.17
CA VAL A 57 17.88 1.62 -6.36
C VAL A 57 17.17 1.52 -5.02
N ILE A 58 17.74 0.83 -4.04
CA ILE A 58 17.17 0.75 -2.68
C ILE A 58 17.16 2.12 -2.01
N GLY A 59 18.27 2.87 -2.07
CA GLY A 59 18.34 4.23 -1.52
C GLY A 59 17.31 5.16 -2.17
N GLY A 60 17.20 5.14 -3.50
CA GLY A 60 16.23 5.92 -4.27
C GLY A 60 14.79 5.52 -3.96
N THR A 61 14.52 4.22 -3.82
CA THR A 61 13.21 3.70 -3.42
C THR A 61 12.85 4.15 -2.00
N GLN A 62 13.80 4.11 -1.07
CA GLN A 62 13.59 4.56 0.30
C GLN A 62 13.26 6.06 0.35
N VAL A 63 13.99 6.90 -0.40
CA VAL A 63 13.71 8.34 -0.50
C VAL A 63 12.35 8.58 -1.16
N GLY A 64 12.08 7.95 -2.30
CA GLY A 64 10.82 8.08 -3.02
C GLY A 64 9.62 7.64 -2.19
N ALA A 65 9.73 6.51 -1.50
CA ALA A 65 8.70 6.03 -0.57
C ALA A 65 8.54 6.99 0.62
N GLY A 66 9.62 7.52 1.18
CA GLY A 66 9.58 8.54 2.23
C GLY A 66 8.82 9.81 1.80
N VAL A 67 9.11 10.32 0.62
CA VAL A 67 8.43 11.51 0.05
C VAL A 67 6.96 11.22 -0.22
N LEU A 68 6.63 10.11 -0.88
CA LEU A 68 5.24 9.72 -1.13
C LEU A 68 4.45 9.53 0.17
N PHE A 69 5.09 8.94 1.19
CA PHE A 69 4.53 8.77 2.52
C PHE A 69 4.25 10.11 3.20
N ALA A 70 5.20 11.05 3.17
CA ALA A 70 5.05 12.40 3.70
C ALA A 70 3.91 13.16 3.02
N LEU A 71 3.82 13.09 1.69
CA LEU A 71 2.77 13.71 0.89
C LEU A 71 1.40 13.03 1.05
N GLY A 72 1.35 11.87 1.70
CA GLY A 72 0.13 11.09 1.88
C GLY A 72 -0.35 10.37 0.61
N LYS A 73 0.44 10.36 -0.46
CA LYS A 73 0.13 9.71 -1.74
C LYS A 73 0.48 8.23 -1.66
N SER A 74 -0.50 7.36 -1.91
CA SER A 74 -0.35 5.89 -1.74
C SER A 74 0.32 5.51 -0.41
N ALA A 75 0.03 6.27 0.65
CA ALA A 75 0.83 6.25 1.88
C ALA A 75 0.91 4.87 2.56
N ARG A 76 -0.10 4.01 2.38
CA ARG A 76 -0.06 2.63 2.89
C ARG A 76 1.00 1.79 2.18
N MET A 77 1.04 1.85 0.85
CA MET A 77 2.04 1.15 0.06
C MET A 77 3.44 1.68 0.36
N ALA A 78 3.58 3.01 0.40
CA ALA A 78 4.84 3.64 0.77
C ALA A 78 5.30 3.22 2.18
N ALA A 79 4.40 3.19 3.16
CA ALA A 79 4.68 2.73 4.51
C ALA A 79 5.06 1.24 4.57
N THR A 80 4.41 0.36 3.79
CA THR A 80 4.80 -1.05 3.68
C THR A 80 6.21 -1.19 3.11
N VAL A 81 6.53 -0.47 2.04
CA VAL A 81 7.87 -0.47 1.45
C VAL A 81 8.91 0.02 2.46
N LEU A 82 8.63 1.14 3.15
CA LEU A 82 9.49 1.66 4.20
C LEU A 82 9.67 0.67 5.36
N ALA A 83 8.60 -0.03 5.77
CA ALA A 83 8.68 -1.04 6.83
C ALA A 83 9.59 -2.21 6.45
N VAL A 84 9.47 -2.72 5.22
CA VAL A 84 10.33 -3.80 4.72
C VAL A 84 11.80 -3.33 4.67
N ILE A 85 12.05 -2.16 4.07
CA ILE A 85 13.40 -1.60 3.98
C ILE A 85 13.97 -1.37 5.39
N SER A 86 13.18 -0.81 6.32
CA SER A 86 13.56 -0.55 7.70
C SER A 86 13.94 -1.82 8.45
N ALA A 87 13.15 -2.88 8.33
CA ALA A 87 13.41 -4.17 8.97
C ALA A 87 14.71 -4.80 8.45
N LEU A 88 14.94 -4.77 7.14
CA LEU A 88 16.17 -5.28 6.52
C LEU A 88 17.40 -4.51 7.00
N ASN A 89 17.33 -3.17 7.00
CA ASN A 89 18.45 -2.35 7.49
C ASN A 89 18.72 -2.58 8.96
N GLY A 90 17.66 -2.62 9.79
CA GLY A 90 17.79 -2.86 11.22
C GLY A 90 18.44 -4.20 11.54
N TYR A 91 18.14 -5.23 10.75
CA TYR A 91 18.79 -6.53 10.87
C TYR A 91 20.28 -6.48 10.51
N VAL A 92 20.63 -5.87 9.38
CA VAL A 92 22.03 -5.73 8.92
C VAL A 92 22.84 -4.92 9.93
N GLU A 93 22.32 -3.76 10.32
CA GLU A 93 22.97 -2.85 11.27
C GLU A 93 23.16 -3.51 12.64
N TRP A 94 22.16 -4.25 13.12
CA TRP A 94 22.30 -5.03 14.35
C TRP A 94 23.40 -6.08 14.22
N ARG A 95 23.54 -6.73 13.06
CA ARG A 95 24.54 -7.78 12.86
C ARG A 95 25.97 -7.23 12.72
N SER A 96 26.12 -6.04 12.16
CA SER A 96 27.41 -5.38 11.90
C SER A 96 27.86 -4.42 13.01
N ALA A 97 27.02 -4.13 14.01
CA ALA A 97 27.35 -3.20 15.08
C ALA A 97 28.47 -3.72 16.00
N ASP A 98 29.37 -2.79 16.37
CA ASP A 98 30.45 -3.04 17.32
C ASP A 98 29.91 -3.43 18.71
N ILE A 99 30.49 -4.47 19.29
CA ILE A 99 30.18 -4.98 20.64
C ILE A 99 31.41 -5.13 21.53
N THR A 100 32.58 -4.73 21.02
CA THR A 100 33.87 -4.96 21.66
C THR A 100 34.00 -4.10 22.92
N SER A 101 33.48 -2.87 22.89
CA SER A 101 33.43 -1.95 24.04
C SER A 101 32.05 -1.94 24.72
N LYS A 102 32.01 -1.49 25.99
CA LYS A 102 30.74 -1.26 26.71
C LYS A 102 29.90 -0.21 26.00
N ASP A 103 30.53 0.87 25.55
CA ASP A 103 29.87 1.95 24.81
C ASP A 103 29.32 1.47 23.46
N GLY A 104 30.04 0.61 22.75
CA GLY A 104 29.57 -0.01 21.50
C GLY A 104 28.30 -0.85 21.71
N ARG A 105 28.26 -1.66 22.79
CA ARG A 105 27.06 -2.43 23.14
C ARG A 105 25.87 -1.54 23.49
N ASP A 106 26.09 -0.45 24.20
CA ASP A 106 25.02 0.49 24.55
C ASP A 106 24.54 1.27 23.32
N ALA A 107 25.43 1.69 22.43
CA ALA A 107 25.09 2.31 21.15
C ALA A 107 24.26 1.37 20.27
N ARG A 108 24.67 0.09 20.15
CA ARG A 108 23.92 -0.95 19.43
C ARG A 108 22.50 -1.10 19.97
N ARG A 109 22.32 -1.15 21.29
CA ARG A 109 20.99 -1.25 21.93
C ARG A 109 20.12 -0.04 21.61
N LYS A 110 20.65 1.17 21.74
CA LYS A 110 19.93 2.42 21.45
C LYS A 110 19.50 2.48 19.98
N GLN A 111 20.41 2.14 19.07
CA GLN A 111 20.12 2.14 17.64
C GLN A 111 19.09 1.08 17.26
N LEU A 112 19.18 -0.12 17.85
CA LEU A 112 18.17 -1.16 17.65
C LEU A 112 16.79 -0.68 18.11
N LEU A 113 16.69 -0.09 19.31
CA LEU A 113 15.42 0.43 19.82
C LEU A 113 14.85 1.54 18.93
N LYS A 114 15.70 2.42 18.40
CA LYS A 114 15.30 3.45 17.43
C LYS A 114 14.77 2.83 16.13
N ASN A 115 15.45 1.83 15.58
CA ASN A 115 15.01 1.18 14.35
C ASN A 115 13.69 0.40 14.56
N VAL A 116 13.53 -0.24 15.72
CA VAL A 116 12.28 -0.92 16.10
C VAL A 116 11.14 0.08 16.26
N SER A 117 11.36 1.22 16.92
CA SER A 117 10.32 2.24 17.10
C SER A 117 9.91 2.88 15.78
N LEU A 118 10.87 3.19 14.90
CA LEU A 118 10.60 3.68 13.54
C LEU A 118 9.82 2.66 12.71
N THR A 119 10.23 1.39 12.75
CA THR A 119 9.54 0.30 12.04
C THR A 119 8.12 0.12 12.55
N GLY A 120 7.90 0.16 13.87
CA GLY A 120 6.56 0.13 14.47
C GLY A 120 5.68 1.30 14.01
N GLY A 121 6.24 2.51 13.94
CA GLY A 121 5.54 3.69 13.44
C GLY A 121 5.05 3.54 11.99
N VAL A 122 5.92 3.04 11.09
CA VAL A 122 5.52 2.84 9.69
C VAL A 122 4.59 1.64 9.50
N LEU A 123 4.72 0.59 10.31
CA LEU A 123 3.78 -0.54 10.30
C LEU A 123 2.36 -0.11 10.67
N LEU A 124 2.21 0.72 11.70
CA LEU A 124 0.92 1.32 12.03
C LEU A 124 0.37 2.14 10.85
N ALA A 125 1.23 2.89 10.17
CA ALA A 125 0.83 3.67 9.01
C ALA A 125 0.48 2.83 7.78
N ALA A 126 1.01 1.61 7.65
CA ALA A 126 0.68 0.67 6.58
C ALA A 126 -0.74 0.10 6.73
N VAL A 127 -1.18 -0.13 7.97
CA VAL A 127 -2.53 -0.62 8.28
C VAL A 127 -3.56 0.50 8.48
N ASP A 128 -3.15 1.76 8.58
CA ASP A 128 -4.05 2.91 8.72
C ASP A 128 -4.92 3.11 7.46
N THR A 129 -6.20 2.76 7.55
CA THR A 129 -7.16 2.88 6.45
C THR A 129 -7.81 4.27 6.36
N ASN A 130 -7.56 5.17 7.33
CA ASN A 130 -8.11 6.53 7.37
C ASN A 130 -9.64 6.57 7.10
N GLY A 131 -10.37 5.62 7.68
CA GLY A 131 -11.83 5.49 7.56
C GLY A 131 -12.32 4.91 6.22
N ARG A 132 -11.43 4.56 5.29
CA ARG A 132 -11.80 3.87 4.05
C ARG A 132 -11.89 2.36 4.30
N PRO A 133 -12.81 1.63 3.65
CA PRO A 133 -12.85 0.18 3.74
C PRO A 133 -11.53 -0.43 3.25
N SER A 134 -11.02 -1.43 3.97
CA SER A 134 -9.80 -2.15 3.61
C SER A 134 -9.99 -2.95 2.32
N LEU A 135 -8.89 -3.36 1.67
CA LEU A 135 -8.97 -4.24 0.48
C LEU A 135 -9.61 -5.58 0.83
N ALA A 136 -9.32 -6.13 2.01
CA ALA A 136 -9.95 -7.34 2.52
C ALA A 136 -11.48 -7.15 2.68
N TRP A 137 -11.90 -6.03 3.30
CA TRP A 137 -13.32 -5.70 3.41
C TRP A 137 -13.99 -5.59 2.04
N ARG A 138 -13.33 -4.94 1.07
CA ARG A 138 -13.85 -4.80 -0.30
C ARG A 138 -13.94 -6.15 -1.01
N ALA A 139 -12.98 -7.04 -0.80
CA ALA A 139 -12.98 -8.38 -1.38
C ALA A 139 -14.11 -9.23 -0.79
N GLU A 140 -14.32 -9.17 0.53
CA GLU A 140 -15.39 -9.88 1.23
C GLU A 140 -16.79 -9.39 0.80
N HIS A 141 -16.94 -8.07 0.62
CA HIS A 141 -18.21 -7.48 0.20
C HIS A 141 -18.46 -7.54 -1.30
N LEU A 142 -17.45 -7.93 -2.11
CA LEU A 142 -17.58 -7.99 -3.56
C LEU A 142 -18.71 -8.94 -4.00
N ALA A 143 -18.81 -10.11 -3.37
CA ALA A 143 -19.85 -11.10 -3.68
C ALA A 143 -21.25 -10.61 -3.24
N ALA A 144 -21.33 -9.96 -2.08
CA ALA A 144 -22.57 -9.39 -1.56
C ALA A 144 -23.08 -8.23 -2.43
N ASP A 145 -22.17 -7.33 -2.83
CA ASP A 145 -22.47 -6.21 -3.72
C ASP A 145 -22.85 -6.70 -5.13
N ALA A 146 -22.16 -7.70 -5.66
CA ALA A 146 -22.51 -8.32 -6.94
C ALA A 146 -23.92 -8.94 -6.91
N LYS A 147 -24.26 -9.68 -5.85
CA LYS A 147 -25.60 -10.26 -5.67
C LYS A 147 -26.67 -9.19 -5.53
N LYS A 148 -26.40 -8.13 -4.76
CA LYS A 148 -27.32 -7.01 -4.57
C LYS A 148 -27.58 -6.28 -5.89
N ASN A 149 -26.53 -5.99 -6.65
CA ASN A 149 -26.65 -5.36 -7.97
C ASN A 149 -27.42 -6.25 -8.96
N ALA A 150 -27.15 -7.56 -8.99
CA ALA A 150 -27.88 -8.49 -9.83
C ALA A 150 -29.39 -8.55 -9.49
N SER A 151 -29.73 -8.56 -8.20
CA SER A 151 -31.13 -8.55 -7.76
C SER A 151 -31.86 -7.25 -8.11
N HIS A 152 -31.20 -6.10 -8.01
CA HIS A 152 -31.74 -4.81 -8.44
C HIS A 152 -31.98 -4.79 -9.95
N LEU A 153 -31.03 -5.29 -10.74
CA LEU A 153 -31.18 -5.37 -12.19
C LEU A 153 -32.36 -6.28 -12.58
N ALA A 154 -32.48 -7.44 -11.94
CA ALA A 154 -33.60 -8.35 -12.18
C ALA A 154 -34.95 -7.73 -11.79
N ALA A 155 -35.01 -6.98 -10.69
CA ALA A 155 -36.21 -6.28 -10.25
C ALA A 155 -36.60 -5.14 -11.21
N ASP A 156 -35.62 -4.37 -11.71
CA ASP A 156 -35.85 -3.29 -12.67
C ASP A 156 -36.31 -3.82 -14.04
N VAL A 157 -35.72 -4.92 -14.52
CA VAL A 157 -36.19 -5.63 -15.71
C VAL A 157 -37.63 -6.08 -15.51
N ARG A 158 -37.94 -6.78 -14.41
CA ARG A 158 -39.31 -7.24 -14.14
C ARG A 158 -40.32 -6.08 -14.10
N LYS A 159 -39.95 -4.94 -13.51
CA LYS A 159 -40.82 -3.76 -13.40
C LYS A 159 -41.03 -3.07 -14.75
N THR A 160 -39.97 -2.93 -15.55
CA THR A 160 -40.04 -2.31 -16.88
C THR A 160 -40.82 -3.18 -17.86
N THR A 161 -40.52 -4.49 -17.89
CA THR A 161 -41.28 -5.48 -18.65
C THR A 161 -42.75 -5.43 -18.23
N GLY A 162 -43.08 -5.56 -16.94
CA GLY A 162 -44.47 -5.50 -16.47
C GLY A 162 -45.23 -4.23 -16.88
N LYS A 163 -44.56 -3.07 -16.90
CA LYS A 163 -45.16 -1.83 -17.42
C LYS A 163 -45.41 -1.87 -18.93
N GLN A 164 -44.48 -2.44 -19.71
CA GLN A 164 -44.66 -2.61 -21.16
C GLN A 164 -45.79 -3.58 -21.49
N TRP A 165 -45.89 -4.72 -20.79
CA TRP A 165 -46.98 -5.68 -20.96
C TRP A 165 -48.34 -5.04 -20.67
N LYS A 166 -48.47 -4.27 -19.58
CA LYS A 166 -49.71 -3.55 -19.28
C LYS A 166 -50.08 -2.49 -20.34
N LYS A 167 -49.09 -1.83 -20.94
CA LYS A 167 -49.33 -0.89 -22.05
C LYS A 167 -49.78 -1.61 -23.31
N ALA A 168 -49.15 -2.74 -23.64
CA ALA A 168 -49.50 -3.58 -24.78
C ALA A 168 -50.93 -4.13 -24.64
N ASP A 169 -51.27 -4.71 -23.49
CA ASP A 169 -52.61 -5.22 -23.20
C ASP A 169 -53.69 -4.13 -23.32
N LYS A 170 -53.41 -2.92 -22.78
CA LYS A 170 -54.32 -1.78 -22.91
C LYS A 170 -54.51 -1.32 -24.37
N ALA A 171 -53.45 -1.38 -25.18
CA ALA A 171 -53.52 -1.05 -26.61
C ALA A 171 -54.33 -2.09 -27.39
N VAL A 172 -54.13 -3.39 -27.10
CA VAL A 172 -54.90 -4.49 -27.70
C VAL A 172 -56.38 -4.38 -27.35
N ARG A 173 -56.72 -4.20 -26.07
CA ARG A 173 -58.12 -3.97 -25.64
C ARG A 173 -58.78 -2.81 -26.38
N LYS A 174 -58.07 -1.66 -26.46
CA LYS A 174 -58.59 -0.48 -27.17
C LYS A 174 -58.84 -0.77 -28.66
N ALA A 175 -57.99 -1.54 -29.32
CA ALA A 175 -58.16 -1.93 -30.72
C ALA A 175 -59.34 -2.88 -30.93
N VAL A 176 -59.55 -3.83 -30.00
CA VAL A 176 -60.71 -4.74 -30.02
C VAL A 176 -62.02 -3.97 -29.80
N ASP A 177 -62.05 -3.04 -28.85
CA ASP A 177 -63.25 -2.21 -28.59
C ASP A 177 -63.61 -1.31 -29.79
N HIS A 178 -62.60 -0.80 -30.53
CA HIS A 178 -62.83 -0.02 -31.74
C HIS A 178 -63.29 -0.83 -32.96
N THR A 179 -63.00 -2.14 -33.00
CA THR A 179 -63.39 -3.02 -34.13
C THR A 179 -64.72 -3.73 -33.89
N ALA A 180 -65.11 -3.94 -32.63
CA ALA A 180 -66.41 -4.50 -32.27
C ALA A 180 -67.55 -3.46 -32.24
N GLY A 181 -67.24 -2.18 -32.35
CA GLY A 181 -68.20 -1.06 -32.35
C GLY A 181 -68.47 -0.42 -33.72
N ALA A 182 -67.94 -0.98 -34.82
CA ALA A 182 -68.17 -0.57 -36.21
C ALA A 182 -68.94 -1.67 -36.96
#